data_AF-A0A6A4AUK5-F1
#
_entry.id   AF-A0A6A4AUK5-F1
#
_cell.length_a   1.000
_cell.length_b   1.000
_cell.length_c   1.000
_cell.angle_alpha   90.00
_cell.angle_beta   90.00
_cell.angle_gamma   90.00
#
_symmetry.space_group_name_H-M   'P 1'
#
loop_
_entity.id
_entity.type
_entity.pdbx_description
1 polymer ?
#
loop_
_entity_poly.entity_id
_entity_poly.type
_entity_poly.pdbx_seq_one_letter_code
_entity_poly.pdbx_strand_id
1 'polypeptide(L)' 'MQDRRNFMRRYETYLTAINALQTRWGGAFAMPVGACIESRTKRMVARFEFNTAPHLITEEHWIGYFMKANTPSHVD' A
#
# COMPACT_ATOMS: atom_id res chain seq x y z
N MET A 1 14.20 -1.85 -3.15
CA MET A 1 13.26 -2.07 -4.29
C MET A 1 12.57 -3.44 -4.25
N GLN A 2 13.26 -4.52 -3.86
CA GLN A 2 12.69 -5.87 -3.76
C GLN A 2 11.57 -5.98 -2.70
N ASP A 3 11.79 -5.39 -1.52
CA ASP A 3 10.84 -5.45 -0.40
C ASP A 3 9.49 -4.79 -0.71
N ARG A 4 9.52 -3.68 -1.45
CA ARG A 4 8.31 -2.96 -1.86
C ARG A 4 7.44 -3.81 -2.81
N ARG A 5 8.08 -4.54 -3.73
CA ARG A 5 7.39 -5.46 -4.67
C ARG A 5 6.86 -6.70 -3.97
N ASN A 6 7.64 -7.29 -3.05
CA ASN A 6 7.20 -8.43 -2.24
C ASN A 6 6.00 -8.06 -1.36
N PHE A 7 5.99 -6.87 -0.77
CA PHE A 7 4.85 -6.36 -0.02
C PHE A 7 3.60 -6.24 -0.91
N MET A 8 3.70 -5.60 -2.08
CA MET A 8 2.55 -5.42 -2.98
C MET A 8 1.98 -6.75 -3.47
N ARG A 9 2.82 -7.74 -3.82
CA ARG A 9 2.33 -9.06 -4.22
C ARG A 9 1.52 -9.74 -3.12
N ARG A 10 1.96 -9.65 -1.86
CA ARG A 10 1.21 -10.23 -0.73
C ARG A 10 -0.09 -9.47 -0.49
N TYR A 11 -0.07 -8.15 -0.67
CA TYR A 11 -1.24 -7.29 -0.54
C TYR A 11 -2.29 -7.57 -1.63
N GLU A 12 -1.88 -7.81 -2.88
CA GLU A 12 -2.77 -8.20 -3.98
C GLU A 12 -3.45 -9.56 -3.73
N THR A 13 -2.71 -10.55 -3.23
CA THR A 13 -3.28 -11.85 -2.84
C THR A 13 -4.30 -11.69 -1.70
N TYR A 14 -3.99 -10.85 -0.71
CA TYR A 14 -4.91 -10.52 0.37
C TYR A 14 -6.18 -9.84 -0.14
N LEU A 15 -6.07 -8.87 -1.04
CA LEU A 15 -7.21 -8.22 -1.68
C LEU A 15 -8.08 -9.20 -2.45
N THR A 16 -7.47 -10.15 -3.17
CA THR A 16 -8.20 -11.18 -3.92
C THR A 16 -8.98 -12.09 -2.98
N ALA A 17 -8.38 -12.49 -1.85
CA ALA A 17 -9.06 -13.29 -0.84
C ALA A 17 -10.21 -12.51 -0.17
N ILE A 18 -10.01 -11.22 0.14
CA ILE A 18 -11.05 -10.34 0.68
C ILE A 18 -12.21 -10.20 -0.30
N ASN A 19 -11.93 -9.99 -1.59
CA ASN A 19 -12.97 -9.88 -2.61
C ASN A 19 -13.75 -11.20 -2.78
N ALA A 20 -13.08 -12.36 -2.66
CA ALA A 20 -13.75 -13.66 -2.68
C ALA A 20 -14.63 -13.91 -1.44
N LEU A 21 -14.33 -13.26 -0.31
CA LEU A 21 -15.12 -13.30 0.92
C LEU A 21 -16.28 -12.30 0.92
N GLN A 22 -16.41 -11.45 -0.10
CA GLN A 22 -17.57 -10.57 -0.23
C GLN A 22 -18.82 -11.41 -0.52
N THR A 23 -19.80 -11.29 0.38
CA THR A 23 -21.12 -11.89 0.17
C THR A 23 -22.15 -10.78 -0.02
N ARG A 24 -23.32 -11.15 -0.56
CA ARG A 24 -24.47 -10.24 -0.75
C ARG A 24 -24.93 -9.52 0.54
N TRP A 25 -24.53 -10.01 1.72
CA TRP A 25 -25.00 -9.54 3.03
C TRP A 25 -23.90 -8.91 3.91
N GLY A 26 -22.66 -8.90 3.44
CA GLY A 26 -21.53 -8.35 4.17
C GLY A 26 -20.25 -8.46 3.34
N GLY A 27 -19.62 -7.32 3.10
CA GLY A 27 -18.31 -7.24 2.46
C GLY A 27 -17.20 -7.48 3.48
N ALA A 28 -16.19 -8.26 3.11
CA ALA A 28 -14.97 -8.34 3.90
C ALA A 28 -14.25 -6.98 3.84
N PHE A 29 -13.88 -6.44 5.01
CA PHE A 29 -13.16 -5.17 5.10
C PHE A 29 -11.69 -5.38 4.74
N ALA A 30 -11.25 -4.75 3.64
CA ALA A 30 -9.85 -4.67 3.30
C ALA A 30 -9.14 -3.75 4.29
N MET A 31 -8.10 -4.24 4.97
CA MET A 31 -7.24 -3.40 5.79
C MET A 31 -6.46 -2.43 4.87
N PRO A 32 -6.50 -1.11 5.14
CA PRO A 32 -5.78 -0.14 4.33
C PRO A 32 -4.26 -0.39 4.39
N VAL A 33 -3.57 -0.21 3.28
CA VAL A 33 -2.10 -0.24 3.13
C VAL A 33 -1.45 0.61 4.20
N GLY A 34 -2.00 1.80 4.46
CA GLY A 34 -1.53 2.67 5.53
C GLY A 34 -1.46 1.96 6.89
N ALA A 35 -2.43 1.13 7.24
CA ALA A 35 -2.44 0.40 8.52
C ALA A 35 -1.43 -0.74 8.59
N CYS A 36 -0.99 -1.28 7.44
CA CYS A 36 0.00 -2.35 7.37
C CYS A 36 1.47 -1.87 7.46
N ILE A 37 1.71 -0.55 7.43
CA ILE A 37 3.05 0.02 7.46
C ILE A 37 3.44 0.37 8.89
N GLU A 38 4.62 -0.08 9.32
CA GLU A 38 5.19 0.24 10.63
C GLU A 38 5.29 1.76 10.83
N SER A 39 4.93 2.24 12.03
CA SER A 39 4.86 3.68 12.37
C SER A 39 6.15 4.45 12.11
N ARG A 40 7.33 3.82 12.26
CA ARG A 40 8.62 4.43 11.95
C ARG A 40 8.77 4.65 10.45
N THR A 41 8.54 3.60 9.67
CA THR A 41 8.60 3.62 8.20
C THR A 41 7.59 4.59 7.61
N LYS A 42 6.36 4.60 8.14
CA LYS A 42 5.30 5.55 7.75
C LYS A 42 5.76 7.00 7.92
N ARG A 43 6.38 7.34 9.06
CA ARG A 43 6.91 8.70 9.33
C ARG A 43 8.05 9.07 8.39
N MET A 44 8.94 8.12 8.09
CA MET A 44 10.04 8.36 7.15
C MET A 44 9.52 8.64 5.74
N VAL A 45 8.65 7.78 5.21
CA VAL A 45 8.08 7.96 3.86
C VAL A 45 7.29 9.27 3.79
N ALA A 46 6.49 9.59 4.82
CA ALA A 46 5.74 10.84 4.85
C ALA A 46 6.64 12.08 4.73
N ARG A 47 7.78 12.07 5.45
CA ARG A 47 8.73 13.18 5.45
C ARG A 47 9.55 13.27 4.16
N PHE A 48 10.08 12.15 3.69
CA PHE A 48 11.06 12.15 2.60
C PHE A 48 10.45 12.03 1.20
N GLU A 49 9.29 11.38 1.06
CA GLU A 49 8.67 11.11 -0.25
C GLU A 49 7.49 12.04 -0.54
N PHE A 50 6.70 12.35 0.50
CA PHE A 50 5.49 13.17 0.35
C PHE A 50 5.63 14.59 0.91
N ASN A 51 6.73 14.88 1.62
CA ASN A 51 6.98 16.15 2.31
C ASN A 51 5.76 16.66 3.12
N THR A 52 5.02 15.74 3.75
CA THR A 52 3.77 16.05 4.47
C THR A 52 3.67 15.25 5.77
N ALA A 53 2.69 15.61 6.60
CA ALA A 53 2.45 14.90 7.85
C ALA A 53 1.83 13.51 7.58
N PRO A 54 2.19 12.45 8.34
CA PRO A 54 1.73 11.08 8.08
C PRO A 54 0.21 10.89 8.10
N HIS A 55 -0.53 11.74 8.82
CA HIS A 55 -1.98 11.68 8.93
C HIS A 55 -2.71 12.33 7.74
N LEU A 56 -1.99 13.09 6.90
CA LEU A 56 -2.53 13.74 5.70
C LEU A 56 -2.38 12.87 4.44
N ILE A 57 -1.66 11.75 4.54
CA ILE A 57 -1.41 10.86 3.40
C ILE A 57 -2.59 9.92 3.27
N THR A 58 -3.32 10.06 2.15
CA THR A 58 -4.48 9.22 1.85
C THR A 58 -4.06 7.82 1.43
N GLU A 59 -5.02 6.90 1.42
CA GLU A 59 -4.79 5.51 1.01
C GLU A 59 -4.32 5.40 -0.45
N GLU A 60 -4.84 6.25 -1.35
CA GLU A 60 -4.44 6.28 -2.75
C GLU A 60 -2.97 6.69 -2.92
N HIS A 61 -2.48 7.60 -2.07
CA HIS A 61 -1.07 7.97 -2.06
C HIS A 61 -0.18 6.80 -1.63
N TRP A 62 -0.59 6.04 -0.60
CA TRP A 62 0.12 4.83 -0.19
C TRP A 62 0.16 3.79 -1.31
N ILE A 63 -1.00 3.48 -1.91
CA ILE A 63 -1.09 2.54 -3.03
C ILE A 63 -0.18 2.98 -4.19
N GLY A 64 -0.26 4.26 -4.59
CA GLY A 64 0.55 4.81 -5.67
C GLY A 64 2.06 4.74 -5.38
N TYR A 65 2.47 5.06 -4.15
CA TYR A 65 3.89 4.95 -3.74
C TYR A 65 4.41 3.52 -3.84
N PHE A 66 3.66 2.53 -3.35
CA PHE A 66 4.09 1.14 -3.41
C PHE A 66 4.03 0.57 -4.84
N MET A 67 3.00 0.92 -5.62
CA MET A 67 2.85 0.52 -7.04
C MET A 67 3.99 1.04 -7.92
N LYS A 68 4.52 2.24 -7.65
CA LYS A 68 5.72 2.76 -8.35
C LYS A 68 6.95 1.85 -8.24
N ALA A 69 6.99 0.84 -7.36
CA ALA A 69 8.11 -0.14 -7.35
C ALA A 69 7.92 -1.30 -8.30
N ASN A 70 6.69 -1.52 -8.77
CA ASN A 70 6.39 -2.55 -9.76
C ASN A 70 6.67 -2.08 -11.18
N THR A 71 6.72 -0.77 -11.44
CA THR A 71 7.21 -0.25 -12.71
C THR A 71 8.73 -0.45 -12.79
N PRO A 72 9.25 -1.17 -13.80
CA PRO A 72 10.69 -1.22 -14.03
C PRO A 72 11.15 0.22 -14.27
N SER A 73 12.17 0.65 -13.54
CA SER A 73 12.86 1.89 -13.86
C SER A 73 13.38 1.76 -15.29
N HIS A 74 12.73 2.43 -16.25
CA HIS A 74 13.39 2.75 -17.52
C HIS A 74 14.55 3.66 -17.13
N VAL A 75 15.73 3.08 -17.13
CA VAL A 75 16.99 3.80 -17.09
C VAL A 75 17.27 4.06 -18.58
N ASP A 76 17.01 5.28 -19.04
CA ASP A 76 17.64 5.81 -20.26
C ASP A 76 19.06 6.26 -19.92
#